data_AF-A0A2H0DLA0-F1
#
_entry.id   AF-A0A2H0DLA0-F1
#
_cell.length_a   1.000
_cell.length_b   1.000
_cell.length_c   1.000
_cell.angle_alpha   90.00
_cell.angle_beta   90.00
_cell.angle_gamma   90.00
#
_symmetry.space_group_name_H-M   'P 1'
#
loop_
_entity.id
_entity.type
_entity.pdbx_description
1 polymer ?
#
loop_
_entity_poly.entity_id
_entity_poly.type
_entity_poly.pdbx_seq_one_letter_code
_entity_poly.pdbx_strand_id
1 'polypeptide(L)'
;MKILLSLFLLSTPAAAAQQSARLSFDPACVLSAVAFAMNVGVQPAVALPRIRTQTETPLAEFQDAIEPQWGFRPDVFTNAYVPDARTIFLLDEAEYYAKHGASIDDSLAHELIHYIQVRYKGLTMKEFTEWEEAEARQFQIWFRDHYVNGTPPPGAPVCSKTN
;
A
#
# COMPACT_ATOMS: atom_id res chain seq x y z
N MET A 1 21.45 -37.36 -51.27
CA MET A 1 20.39 -37.22 -50.24
C MET A 1 20.75 -36.01 -49.38
N LYS A 2 20.10 -34.85 -49.57
CA LYS A 2 20.39 -33.61 -48.81
C LYS A 2 19.36 -33.50 -47.68
N ILE A 3 19.81 -33.64 -46.44
CA ILE A 3 18.99 -33.42 -45.24
C ILE A 3 18.96 -31.90 -45.00
N LEU A 4 17.81 -31.27 -45.22
CA LEU A 4 17.56 -29.90 -44.79
C LEU A 4 17.33 -29.91 -43.27
N LEU A 5 18.25 -29.29 -42.54
CA LEU A 5 18.12 -29.02 -41.11
C LEU A 5 17.31 -27.72 -40.95
N SER A 6 16.01 -27.82 -40.68
CA SER A 6 15.18 -26.66 -40.34
C SER A 6 15.41 -26.27 -38.89
N LEU A 7 16.19 -25.21 -38.65
CA LEU A 7 16.25 -24.56 -37.34
C LEU A 7 14.91 -23.83 -37.08
N PHE A 8 14.08 -24.40 -36.23
CA PHE A 8 12.96 -23.67 -35.61
C PHE A 8 13.52 -22.82 -34.47
N LEU A 9 13.72 -21.53 -34.74
CA LEU A 9 13.89 -20.51 -33.70
C LEU A 9 12.55 -20.36 -32.97
N LEU A 10 12.42 -21.03 -31.83
CA LEU A 10 11.33 -20.81 -30.89
C LEU A 10 11.56 -19.44 -30.23
N SER A 11 10.91 -18.41 -30.74
CA SER A 11 10.81 -17.11 -30.08
C SER A 11 9.98 -17.30 -28.80
N THR A 12 10.63 -17.50 -27.66
CA THR A 12 9.93 -17.41 -26.37
C THR A 12 9.42 -15.98 -26.23
N PRO A 13 8.11 -15.76 -26.03
CA PRO A 13 7.61 -14.42 -25.74
C PRO A 13 8.36 -13.91 -24.51
N ALA A 14 9.04 -12.77 -24.65
CA ALA A 14 9.57 -12.07 -23.50
C ALA A 14 8.35 -11.72 -22.63
N ALA A 15 8.28 -12.27 -21.42
CA ALA A 15 7.31 -11.85 -20.44
C ALA A 15 7.50 -10.33 -20.29
N ALA A 16 6.48 -9.56 -20.68
CA ALA A 16 6.50 -8.12 -20.50
C ALA A 16 6.74 -7.86 -19.01
N ALA A 17 7.79 -7.13 -18.68
CA ALA A 17 8.07 -6.76 -17.30
C ALA A 17 6.84 -5.99 -16.78
N GLN A 18 6.25 -6.51 -15.71
CA GLN A 18 5.09 -5.88 -15.08
C GLN A 18 5.50 -4.49 -14.60
N GLN A 19 4.75 -3.46 -15.01
CA GLN A 19 5.06 -2.09 -14.64
C GLN A 19 4.73 -1.86 -13.16
N SER A 20 5.70 -1.39 -12.39
CA SER A 20 5.48 -1.04 -10.98
C SER A 20 4.88 0.35 -10.83
N ALA A 21 3.82 0.48 -10.04
CA ALA A 21 3.31 1.74 -9.54
C ALA A 21 4.32 2.38 -8.57
N ARG A 22 4.31 3.71 -8.48
CA ARG A 22 5.18 4.47 -7.58
C ARG A 22 4.34 5.43 -6.75
N LEU A 23 4.71 5.59 -5.49
CA LEU A 23 4.13 6.60 -4.63
C LEU A 23 4.33 7.97 -5.28
N SER A 24 3.27 8.77 -5.26
CA SER A 24 3.32 10.17 -5.67
C SER A 24 3.63 11.07 -4.48
N PHE A 25 3.32 10.63 -3.26
CA PHE A 25 3.46 11.42 -2.04
C PHE A 25 4.46 10.81 -1.05
N ASP A 26 5.12 11.69 -0.29
CA ASP A 26 5.94 11.27 0.84
C ASP A 26 5.06 10.61 1.93
N PRO A 27 5.42 9.41 2.45
CA PRO A 27 4.61 8.70 3.45
C PRO A 27 4.34 9.49 4.73
N ALA A 28 5.26 10.37 5.17
CA ALA A 28 5.03 11.20 6.35
C ALA A 28 3.94 12.25 6.07
N CYS A 29 3.87 12.75 4.84
CA CYS A 29 2.83 13.67 4.43
C CYS A 29 1.48 12.97 4.33
N VAL A 30 1.43 11.77 3.72
CA VAL A 30 0.19 10.97 3.68
C VAL A 30 -0.32 10.70 5.08
N LEU A 31 0.56 10.27 6.01
CA LEU A 31 0.19 10.06 7.42
C LEU A 31 -0.41 11.32 8.04
N SER A 32 0.23 12.46 7.83
CA SER A 32 -0.23 13.74 8.38
C SER A 32 -1.60 14.12 7.82
N ALA A 33 -1.83 13.90 6.52
CA ALA A 33 -3.08 14.19 5.84
C ALA A 33 -4.24 13.33 6.36
N VAL A 34 -4.06 12.00 6.44
CA VAL A 34 -5.11 11.11 6.96
C VAL A 34 -5.33 11.32 8.46
N ALA A 35 -4.29 11.61 9.24
CA ALA A 35 -4.44 11.95 10.65
C ALA A 35 -5.22 13.25 10.85
N PHE A 36 -5.00 14.27 10.02
CA PHE A 36 -5.80 15.49 10.01
C PHE A 36 -7.28 15.19 9.77
N ALA A 37 -7.59 14.39 8.75
CA ALA A 37 -8.97 14.01 8.45
C ALA A 37 -9.64 13.23 9.58
N MET A 38 -8.87 12.37 10.25
CA MET A 38 -9.30 11.59 11.41
C MET A 38 -9.34 12.40 12.72
N ASN A 39 -8.95 13.68 12.69
CA ASN A 39 -8.78 14.52 13.87
C ASN A 39 -7.85 13.90 14.94
N VAL A 40 -6.73 13.32 14.50
CA VAL A 40 -5.70 12.71 15.35
C VAL A 40 -4.41 13.54 15.27
N GLY A 41 -3.88 13.93 16.43
CA GLY A 41 -2.59 14.61 16.52
C GLY A 41 -1.40 13.66 16.33
N VAL A 42 -0.68 13.81 15.22
CA VAL A 42 0.58 13.07 14.96
C VAL A 42 1.68 13.60 15.87
N GLN A 43 2.43 12.70 16.49
CA GLN A 43 3.53 13.05 17.40
C GLN A 43 4.87 12.74 16.73
N PRO A 44 5.79 13.71 16.62
CA PRO A 44 7.08 13.49 15.96
C PRO A 44 7.93 12.36 16.57
N ALA A 45 7.71 12.04 17.85
CA ALA A 45 8.41 10.96 18.55
C ALA A 45 7.96 9.55 18.11
N VAL A 46 6.78 9.42 17.49
CA VAL A 46 6.27 8.14 17.03
C VAL A 46 6.80 7.89 15.61
N ALA A 47 7.82 7.04 15.52
CA ALA A 47 8.47 6.71 14.24
C ALA A 47 7.48 6.14 13.21
N LEU A 48 7.57 6.62 11.97
CA LEU A 48 6.81 6.14 10.81
C LEU A 48 6.94 4.62 10.62
N PRO A 49 5.92 3.96 10.04
CA PRO A 49 6.06 2.57 9.61
C PRO A 49 7.10 2.48 8.49
N ARG A 50 7.81 1.36 8.41
CA ARG A 50 8.61 1.03 7.22
C ARG A 50 7.66 0.71 6.08
N ILE A 51 7.96 1.22 4.88
CA ILE A 51 7.20 0.90 3.67
C ILE A 51 8.01 -0.11 2.85
N ARG A 52 7.37 -1.17 2.39
CA ARG A 52 7.93 -2.24 1.56
C ARG A 52 6.99 -2.49 0.39
N THR A 53 7.50 -2.55 -0.83
CA THR A 53 6.66 -2.86 -2.00
C THR A 53 6.82 -4.31 -2.43
N GLN A 54 5.85 -4.82 -3.20
CA GLN A 54 5.90 -6.18 -3.74
C GLN A 54 7.16 -6.43 -4.56
N THR A 55 7.54 -5.51 -5.46
CA THR A 55 8.73 -5.70 -6.31
C THR A 55 10.03 -5.82 -5.50
N GLU A 56 10.09 -5.26 -4.29
CA GLU A 56 11.26 -5.28 -3.41
C GLU A 56 11.20 -6.36 -2.30
N THR A 57 10.08 -7.08 -2.19
CA THR A 57 9.81 -7.98 -1.07
C THR A 57 9.52 -9.39 -1.56
N PRO A 58 10.35 -10.39 -1.22
CA PRO A 58 10.04 -11.79 -1.52
C PRO A 58 8.69 -12.19 -0.92
N LEU A 59 7.86 -12.91 -1.67
CA LEU A 59 6.54 -13.37 -1.19
C LEU A 59 6.64 -14.12 0.16
N ALA A 60 7.68 -14.95 0.33
CA ALA A 60 7.91 -15.66 1.59
C ALA A 60 8.10 -14.70 2.78
N GLU A 61 8.79 -13.57 2.59
CA GLU A 61 8.98 -12.57 3.63
C GLU A 61 7.66 -11.90 4.03
N PHE A 62 6.83 -11.54 3.03
CA PHE A 62 5.48 -11.02 3.27
C PHE A 62 4.60 -12.02 4.02
N GLN A 63 4.58 -13.27 3.56
CA GLN A 63 3.81 -14.34 4.17
C GLN A 63 4.21 -14.58 5.64
N ASP A 64 5.51 -14.63 5.93
CA ASP A 64 6.03 -14.83 7.29
C ASP A 64 5.64 -13.68 8.23
N ALA A 65 5.53 -12.45 7.70
CA ALA A 65 5.10 -11.29 8.47
C ALA A 65 3.58 -11.27 8.75
N ILE A 66 2.77 -11.83 7.85
CA ILE A 66 1.31 -11.71 7.86
C ILE A 66 0.62 -12.91 8.53
N GLU A 67 1.15 -14.11 8.34
CA GLU A 67 0.55 -15.35 8.86
C GLU A 67 0.24 -15.30 10.37
N PRO A 68 1.09 -14.73 11.24
CA PRO A 68 0.79 -14.64 12.67
C PRO A 68 -0.46 -13.80 13.00
N GLN A 69 -0.74 -12.74 12.23
CA GLN A 69 -1.87 -11.84 12.48
C GLN A 69 -3.16 -12.32 11.80
N TRP A 70 -3.06 -13.00 10.66
CA TRP A 70 -4.24 -13.46 9.91
C TRP A 70 -4.66 -14.88 10.25
N GLY A 71 -3.76 -15.69 10.84
CA GLY A 71 -4.02 -17.10 11.12
C GLY A 71 -4.04 -17.99 9.87
N PHE A 72 -3.67 -17.44 8.71
CA PHE A 72 -3.47 -18.17 7.46
C PHE A 72 -2.36 -17.53 6.64
N ARG A 73 -1.75 -18.33 5.76
CA ARG A 73 -0.68 -17.90 4.87
C ARG A 73 -1.25 -17.53 3.49
N PRO A 74 -1.18 -16.28 3.03
CA PRO A 74 -1.74 -15.89 1.74
C PRO A 74 -0.87 -16.41 0.58
N ASP A 75 -1.50 -16.91 -0.48
CA ASP A 75 -0.78 -17.37 -1.69
C ASP A 75 -0.31 -16.22 -2.60
N VAL A 76 -0.80 -15.01 -2.34
CA VAL A 76 -0.53 -13.80 -3.14
C VAL A 76 -0.13 -12.64 -2.25
N PHE A 77 0.63 -11.70 -2.81
CA PHE A 77 0.97 -10.45 -2.15
C PHE A 77 -0.24 -9.50 -2.15
N THR A 78 -0.44 -8.75 -1.08
CA THR A 78 -1.47 -7.71 -1.00
C THR A 78 -1.01 -6.57 -0.09
N ASN A 79 -1.79 -5.48 -0.06
CA ASN A 79 -1.56 -4.39 0.88
C ASN A 79 -1.87 -4.85 2.30
N ALA A 80 -0.99 -4.52 3.25
CA ALA A 80 -1.23 -4.81 4.66
C ALA A 80 -0.30 -4.01 5.58
N TYR A 81 -0.87 -3.49 6.67
CA TYR A 81 -0.14 -3.06 7.85
C TYR A 81 0.09 -4.23 8.81
N VAL A 82 1.34 -4.40 9.25
CA VAL A 82 1.77 -5.35 10.29
C VAL A 82 2.18 -4.58 11.54
N PRO A 83 1.34 -4.55 12.59
CA PRO A 83 1.59 -3.78 13.81
C PRO A 83 2.91 -4.11 14.51
N ASP A 84 3.16 -5.39 14.74
CA ASP A 84 4.32 -5.87 15.52
C ASP A 84 5.64 -5.46 14.87
N ALA A 85 5.71 -5.57 13.54
CA ALA A 85 6.87 -5.18 12.76
C ALA A 85 6.90 -3.68 12.41
N ARG A 86 5.81 -2.95 12.63
CA ARG A 86 5.57 -1.57 12.16
C ARG A 86 5.92 -1.42 10.68
N THR A 87 5.41 -2.33 9.85
CA THR A 87 5.70 -2.37 8.42
C THR A 87 4.40 -2.32 7.65
N ILE A 88 4.36 -1.51 6.59
CA ILE A 88 3.30 -1.51 5.59
C ILE A 88 3.88 -2.16 4.34
N PHE A 89 3.21 -3.20 3.87
CA PHE A 89 3.44 -3.83 2.59
C PHE A 89 2.48 -3.25 1.57
N LEU A 90 2.99 -2.92 0.38
CA LEU A 90 2.20 -2.38 -0.73
C LEU A 90 2.33 -3.26 -1.96
N LEU A 91 1.20 -3.70 -2.49
CA LEU A 91 1.09 -4.18 -3.85
C LEU A 91 1.52 -3.04 -4.79
N ASP A 92 2.50 -3.25 -5.66
CA ASP A 92 2.97 -2.21 -6.58
C ASP A 92 2.69 -2.53 -8.05
N GLU A 93 1.69 -3.36 -8.34
CA GLU A 93 1.30 -3.69 -9.71
C GLU A 93 0.47 -2.55 -10.35
N ALA A 94 1.01 -1.84 -11.34
CA ALA A 94 0.31 -0.70 -11.95
C ALA A 94 -1.04 -1.08 -12.60
N GLU A 95 -1.15 -2.30 -13.17
CA GLU A 95 -2.39 -2.80 -13.77
C GLU A 95 -3.49 -3.00 -12.73
N TYR A 96 -3.16 -3.47 -11.52
CA TYR A 96 -4.12 -3.60 -10.43
C TYR A 96 -4.79 -2.25 -10.14
N TYR A 97 -3.99 -1.20 -10.04
CA TYR A 97 -4.47 0.16 -9.76
C TYR A 97 -5.32 0.73 -10.90
N ALA A 98 -4.86 0.57 -12.14
CA ALA A 98 -5.59 1.00 -13.33
C ALA A 98 -6.97 0.33 -13.43
N LYS A 99 -7.04 -0.97 -13.17
CA LYS A 99 -8.30 -1.75 -13.22
C LYS A 99 -9.32 -1.32 -12.17
N HIS A 100 -8.87 -0.92 -10.98
CA HIS A 100 -9.75 -0.58 -9.86
C HIS A 100 -10.01 0.92 -9.70
N GLY A 101 -9.44 1.77 -10.56
CA GLY A 101 -9.57 3.23 -10.44
C GLY A 101 -8.99 3.74 -9.11
N ALA A 102 -7.90 3.14 -8.67
CA ALA A 102 -7.17 3.48 -7.46
C ALA A 102 -5.69 3.76 -7.79
N SER A 103 -4.93 4.19 -6.80
CA SER A 103 -3.50 4.45 -6.86
C SER A 103 -2.78 3.77 -5.69
N ILE A 104 -1.47 3.59 -5.81
CA ILE A 104 -0.65 3.10 -4.70
C ILE A 104 -0.67 4.05 -3.49
N ASP A 105 -0.88 5.35 -3.73
CA ASP A 105 -1.09 6.33 -2.65
C ASP A 105 -2.41 6.08 -1.90
N ASP A 106 -3.46 5.58 -2.57
CA ASP A 106 -4.70 5.15 -1.91
C ASP A 106 -4.46 3.95 -0.98
N SER A 107 -3.70 2.95 -1.44
CA SER A 107 -3.33 1.81 -0.60
C SER A 107 -2.48 2.24 0.58
N LEU A 108 -1.50 3.13 0.38
CA LEU A 108 -0.71 3.67 1.49
C LEU A 108 -1.57 4.44 2.49
N ALA A 109 -2.51 5.26 2.02
CA ALA A 109 -3.43 5.98 2.90
C ALA A 109 -4.27 5.02 3.75
N HIS A 110 -4.83 3.96 3.15
CA HIS A 110 -5.59 2.91 3.85
C HIS A 110 -4.77 2.26 4.97
N GLU A 111 -3.57 1.78 4.66
CA GLU A 111 -2.71 1.11 5.65
C GLU A 111 -2.19 2.07 6.73
N LEU A 112 -1.99 3.35 6.41
CA LEU A 112 -1.64 4.37 7.40
C LEU A 112 -2.79 4.69 8.36
N ILE A 113 -4.05 4.49 7.96
CA ILE A 113 -5.19 4.62 8.86
C ILE A 113 -5.18 3.48 9.89
N HIS A 114 -4.89 2.25 9.47
CA HIS A 114 -4.67 1.13 10.40
C HIS A 114 -3.48 1.40 11.34
N TYR A 115 -2.41 1.99 10.82
CA TYR A 115 -1.30 2.46 11.65
C TYR A 115 -1.75 3.49 12.70
N ILE A 116 -2.61 4.45 12.34
CA ILE A 116 -3.17 5.42 13.29
C ILE A 116 -4.05 4.74 14.34
N GLN A 117 -4.96 3.87 13.89
CA GLN A 117 -5.85 3.08 14.75
C GLN A 117 -5.07 2.34 15.84
N VAL A 118 -3.98 1.66 15.46
CA VAL A 118 -3.16 0.94 16.44
C VAL A 118 -2.29 1.88 17.28
N ARG A 119 -1.53 2.78 16.65
CA ARG A 119 -0.44 3.49 17.33
C ARG A 119 -0.86 4.76 18.05
N TYR A 120 -1.98 5.34 17.65
CA TYR A 120 -2.49 6.59 18.23
C TYR A 120 -3.81 6.41 18.96
N LYS A 121 -4.71 5.55 18.45
CA LYS A 121 -5.97 5.23 19.15
C LYS A 121 -5.84 4.04 20.12
N GLY A 122 -4.72 3.31 20.08
CA GLY A 122 -4.44 2.22 21.01
C GLY A 122 -5.20 0.92 20.72
N LEU A 123 -5.75 0.76 19.52
CA LEU A 123 -6.45 -0.45 19.12
C LEU A 123 -5.49 -1.61 18.92
N THR A 124 -5.97 -2.82 19.19
CA THR A 124 -5.29 -4.07 18.92
C THR A 124 -5.90 -4.76 17.71
N MET A 125 -5.15 -5.67 17.06
CA MET A 125 -5.68 -6.44 15.92
C MET A 125 -6.91 -7.29 16.27
N LYS A 126 -7.12 -7.60 17.55
CA LYS A 126 -8.32 -8.33 18.00
C LYS A 126 -9.57 -7.45 18.02
N GLU A 127 -9.39 -6.13 18.09
CA GLU A 127 -10.46 -5.15 18.04
C GLU A 127 -10.77 -4.72 16.62
N PHE A 128 -9.98 -5.14 15.62
CA PHE A 128 -10.27 -4.84 14.23
C PHE A 128 -11.48 -5.65 13.79
N THR A 129 -12.55 -4.91 13.50
CA THR A 129 -13.79 -5.43 12.94
C THR A 129 -14.02 -4.82 11.56
N GLU A 130 -15.18 -5.07 10.98
CA GLU A 130 -15.61 -4.39 9.76
C GLU A 130 -15.67 -2.86 9.93
N TRP A 131 -15.75 -2.34 11.16
CA TRP A 131 -15.87 -0.90 11.41
C TRP A 131 -14.55 -0.20 11.20
N GLU A 132 -13.44 -0.77 11.68
CA GLU A 132 -12.09 -0.24 11.48
C GLU A 132 -11.71 -0.25 10.00
N GLU A 133 -12.12 -1.29 9.26
CA GLU A 133 -11.97 -1.37 7.80
C GLU A 133 -12.86 -0.38 7.05
N ALA A 134 -14.10 -0.14 7.53
CA ALA A 134 -14.98 0.86 6.95
C ALA A 134 -14.46 2.29 7.19
N GLU A 135 -13.92 2.56 8.38
CA GLU A 135 -13.25 3.81 8.71
C GLU A 135 -12.02 4.02 7.80
N ALA A 136 -11.18 3.00 7.63
CA ALA A 136 -10.04 3.05 6.74
C ALA A 136 -10.42 3.37 5.29
N ARG A 137 -11.45 2.70 4.74
CA ARG A 137 -11.99 3.03 3.41
C ARG A 137 -12.53 4.44 3.32
N GLN A 138 -13.25 4.92 4.34
CA GLN A 138 -13.80 6.28 4.34
C GLN A 138 -12.68 7.33 4.24
N PHE A 139 -11.64 7.22 5.07
CA PHE A 139 -10.56 8.20 5.06
C PHE A 139 -9.59 8.02 3.90
N GLN A 140 -9.44 6.81 3.35
CA GLN A 140 -8.79 6.59 2.05
C GLN A 140 -9.51 7.37 0.95
N ILE A 141 -10.84 7.26 0.86
CA ILE A 141 -11.64 8.01 -0.14
C ILE A 141 -11.45 9.51 0.04
N TRP A 142 -11.50 10.00 1.29
CA TRP A 142 -11.23 11.40 1.59
C TRP A 142 -9.84 11.84 1.09
N PHE A 143 -8.80 11.05 1.34
CA PHE A 143 -7.44 11.36 0.89
C PHE A 143 -7.38 11.43 -0.64
N ARG A 144 -8.00 10.47 -1.33
CA ARG A 144 -8.08 10.44 -2.79
C ARG A 144 -8.70 11.73 -3.34
N ASP A 145 -9.85 12.11 -2.80
CA ASP A 145 -10.63 13.24 -3.30
C ASP A 145 -9.91 14.59 -3.07
N HIS A 146 -9.11 14.70 -2.02
CA HIS A 146 -8.44 15.95 -1.65
C HIS A 146 -6.96 16.06 -2.04
N TYR A 147 -6.24 14.96 -2.22
CA TYR A 147 -4.81 14.98 -2.53
C TYR A 147 -4.49 14.37 -3.89
N VAL A 148 -5.13 13.26 -4.25
CA VAL A 148 -4.88 12.59 -5.54
C VAL A 148 -5.60 13.33 -6.68
N ASN A 149 -6.88 13.61 -6.49
CA ASN A 149 -7.79 14.16 -7.51
C ASN A 149 -8.16 15.64 -7.30
N GLY A 150 -7.83 16.22 -6.15
CA GLY A 150 -8.30 17.55 -5.77
C GLY A 150 -7.25 18.39 -5.06
N THR A 151 -7.74 19.31 -4.23
CA THR A 151 -6.91 20.22 -3.43
C THR A 151 -7.18 19.99 -1.94
N PRO A 152 -6.13 19.99 -1.09
CA PRO A 152 -6.29 19.86 0.35
C PRO A 152 -7.20 20.96 0.92
N PRO A 153 -8.10 20.65 1.87
CA PRO A 153 -8.94 21.66 2.49
C PRO A 153 -8.12 22.63 3.36
N PRO A 154 -8.66 23.82 3.68
CA PRO A 154 -7.97 24.78 4.54
C PRO A 154 -7.52 24.17 5.87
N GLY A 155 -6.26 24.40 6.23
CA GLY A 155 -5.65 23.87 7.46
C GLY A 155 -5.11 22.45 7.35
N ALA A 156 -5.40 21.73 6.26
CA ALA A 156 -4.81 20.41 6.03
C ALA A 156 -3.33 20.53 5.62
N PRO A 157 -2.51 19.49 5.86
CA PRO A 157 -1.11 19.45 5.41
C PRO A 157 -0.99 19.64 3.90
N VAL A 158 0.05 20.38 3.46
CA VAL A 158 0.35 20.53 2.04
C VAL A 158 1.33 19.42 1.63
N CYS A 159 0.88 18.50 0.78
CA CYS A 159 1.71 17.44 0.24
C CYS A 159 2.10 17.74 -1.20
N SER A 160 3.40 17.89 -1.44
CA SER A 160 3.94 17.98 -2.80
C SER A 160 4.10 16.58 -3.37
N LYS A 161 3.79 16.43 -4.67
CA LYS A 161 4.13 15.21 -5.39
C LYS A 161 5.65 15.12 -5.55
N THR A 162 6.21 13.92 -5.43
CA THR A 162 7.65 13.66 -5.52
C THR A 162 8.17 13.45 -6.95
N ASN A 163 7.26 13.52 -7.94
CA ASN A 163 7.48 13.10 -9.32
C ASN A 163 7.18 14.23 -10.32
#